data_AF-A0A671LYU7-F1
#
_entry.id   AF-A0A671LYU7-F1
#
_cell.length_a   1.000
_cell.length_b   1.000
_cell.length_c   1.000
_cell.angle_alpha   90.00
_cell.angle_beta   90.00
_cell.angle_gamma   90.00
#
_symmetry.space_group_name_H-M   'P 1'
#
loop_
_entity.id
_entity.type
_entity.pdbx_description
1 polymer ?
#
loop_
_entity_poly.entity_id
_entity_poly.type
_entity_poly.pdbx_seq_one_letter_code
_entity_poly.pdbx_strand_id
1 'polypeptide(L)'
;MYSPELKLIYLFFFFLDFATTNVPLAEELQCSACLDVFTDPVTIPCRQSFCENCLDQCWDNRLDCKCPSCNETFSKRPDLKINPELREAVQLFKEKPSLSKSEVVCDICDDDRKLKRPSVCSHSLSLSPC
;
A
#
# COMPACT_ATOMS: atom_id res chain seq x y z
N MET A 1 -8.33 -24.32 -12.95
CA MET A 1 -8.31 -23.43 -14.13
C MET A 1 -9.29 -22.31 -13.87
N TYR A 2 -8.81 -21.13 -13.49
CA TYR A 2 -9.66 -19.96 -13.25
C TYR A 2 -10.02 -19.32 -14.60
N SER A 3 -11.32 -19.12 -14.85
CA SER A 3 -11.83 -18.51 -16.09
C SER A 3 -11.54 -16.99 -16.10
N PRO A 4 -11.11 -16.39 -17.22
CA PRO A 4 -10.78 -14.96 -17.30
C PRO A 4 -11.95 -14.04 -16.93
N GLU A 5 -13.19 -14.46 -17.18
CA GLU A 5 -14.41 -13.73 -16.82
C GLU A 5 -14.57 -13.56 -15.29
N LEU A 6 -14.21 -14.58 -14.51
CA LEU A 6 -14.27 -14.56 -13.04
C LEU A 6 -13.17 -13.69 -12.42
N LYS A 7 -12.02 -13.56 -13.09
CA LYS A 7 -10.93 -12.67 -12.66
C LYS A 7 -11.35 -11.21 -12.76
N LEU A 8 -12.01 -10.83 -13.85
CA LEU A 8 -12.49 -9.47 -14.04
C LEU A 8 -13.55 -9.11 -12.98
N ILE A 9 -14.45 -10.05 -12.68
CA ILE A 9 -15.46 -9.91 -11.63
C ILE A 9 -14.80 -9.80 -10.24
N TYR A 10 -13.77 -10.59 -9.94
CA TYR A 10 -13.07 -10.53 -8.65
C TYR A 10 -12.24 -9.26 -8.49
N LEU A 11 -11.55 -8.81 -9.54
CA LEU A 11 -10.91 -7.49 -9.56
C LEU A 11 -11.95 -6.38 -9.40
N PHE A 12 -13.11 -6.48 -10.06
CA PHE A 12 -14.22 -5.54 -9.90
C PHE A 12 -14.75 -5.53 -8.46
N PHE A 13 -14.89 -6.68 -7.81
CA PHE A 13 -15.24 -6.76 -6.38
C PHE A 13 -14.14 -6.19 -5.49
N PHE A 14 -12.87 -6.48 -5.77
CA PHE A 14 -11.72 -5.86 -5.10
C PHE A 14 -11.79 -4.33 -5.21
N PHE A 15 -12.11 -3.77 -6.39
CA PHE A 15 -12.31 -2.34 -6.63
C PHE A 15 -13.63 -1.77 -6.05
N LEU A 16 -14.67 -2.58 -5.85
CA LEU A 16 -15.96 -2.15 -5.31
C LEU A 16 -15.95 -2.13 -3.77
N ASP A 17 -15.31 -3.09 -3.12
CA ASP A 17 -15.05 -3.05 -1.68
C ASP A 17 -14.13 -1.85 -1.35
N PHE A 18 -13.24 -1.49 -2.28
CA PHE A 18 -12.36 -0.32 -2.34
C PHE A 18 -13.09 1.04 -2.32
N ALA A 19 -14.13 1.16 -3.13
CA ALA A 19 -14.79 2.42 -3.43
C ALA A 19 -15.79 2.88 -2.35
N THR A 20 -15.89 2.14 -1.24
CA THR A 20 -16.75 2.51 -0.10
C THR A 20 -16.17 3.65 0.73
N THR A 21 -14.89 3.99 0.51
CA THR A 21 -14.21 5.12 1.13
C THR A 21 -13.71 6.06 0.03
N ASN A 22 -13.71 7.39 0.26
CA ASN A 22 -13.16 8.37 -0.69
C ASN A 22 -11.62 8.32 -0.77
N VAL A 23 -11.02 7.17 -0.49
CA VAL A 23 -9.58 6.97 -0.44
C VAL A 23 -9.04 6.85 -1.87
N PRO A 24 -7.98 7.59 -2.24
CA PRO A 24 -7.35 7.44 -3.54
C PRO A 24 -6.87 6.00 -3.74
N LEU A 25 -7.14 5.41 -4.90
CA LEU A 25 -6.71 4.05 -5.25
C LEU A 25 -5.20 3.81 -5.03
N ALA A 26 -4.39 4.87 -5.12
CA ALA A 26 -2.96 4.86 -4.83
C ALA A 26 -2.63 4.47 -3.38
N GLU A 27 -3.41 4.97 -2.40
CA GLU A 27 -3.16 4.74 -0.98
C GLU A 27 -3.37 3.28 -0.58
N GLU A 28 -4.06 2.52 -1.41
CA GLU A 28 -4.48 1.18 -1.02
C GLU A 28 -3.83 0.06 -1.81
N LEU A 29 -3.14 0.45 -2.89
CA LEU A 29 -2.08 -0.34 -3.48
C LEU A 29 -0.72 0.00 -2.84
N GLN A 30 -0.73 0.67 -1.68
CA GLN A 30 0.46 1.09 -0.94
C GLN A 30 0.82 0.09 0.16
N CYS A 31 2.11 -0.21 0.25
CA CYS A 31 2.67 -0.97 1.36
C CYS A 31 2.79 -0.10 2.60
N SER A 32 2.20 -0.53 3.72
CA SER A 32 2.29 0.19 5.00
C SER A 32 3.68 0.15 5.66
N ALA A 33 4.60 -0.70 5.17
CA ALA A 33 5.98 -0.78 5.68
C ALA A 33 6.94 0.21 4.98
N CYS A 34 6.89 0.29 3.64
CA CYS A 34 7.75 1.22 2.87
C CYS A 34 7.03 2.49 2.40
N LEU A 35 5.71 2.58 2.61
CA LEU A 35 4.86 3.69 2.18
C LEU A 35 4.91 3.97 0.67
N ASP A 36 5.20 2.94 -0.12
CA ASP A 36 5.25 2.99 -1.59
C ASP A 36 4.32 1.92 -2.18
N VAL A 37 3.99 2.05 -3.45
CA VAL A 37 3.18 1.07 -4.18
C VAL A 37 3.84 -0.30 -4.08
N PHE A 38 3.04 -1.34 -3.84
CA PHE A 38 3.55 -2.69 -3.65
C PHE A 38 4.53 -3.12 -4.75
N THR A 39 5.61 -3.76 -4.33
CA THR A 39 6.51 -4.52 -5.19
C THR A 39 6.50 -5.94 -4.69
N ASP A 40 6.09 -6.87 -5.56
CA ASP A 40 5.97 -8.29 -5.21
C ASP A 40 5.16 -8.49 -3.91
N PRO A 41 3.87 -8.09 -3.91
CA PRO A 41 3.06 -8.12 -2.70
C PRO A 41 2.86 -9.54 -2.19
N VAL A 42 2.97 -9.73 -0.88
CA VAL A 42 2.66 -10.96 -0.14
C VAL A 42 1.54 -10.68 0.86
N THR A 43 0.58 -11.59 0.98
CA THR A 43 -0.51 -11.49 1.94
C THR A 43 -0.29 -12.48 3.08
N ILE A 44 -0.26 -11.99 4.31
CA ILE A 44 -0.05 -12.81 5.51
C ILE A 44 -1.38 -13.25 6.15
N PRO A 45 -1.40 -14.23 7.09
CA PRO A 45 -2.64 -14.78 7.64
C PRO A 45 -3.58 -13.75 8.30
N CYS A 46 -3.03 -12.66 8.84
CA CYS A 46 -3.82 -11.55 9.37
C CYS A 46 -4.43 -10.64 8.27
N ARG A 47 -4.37 -11.06 7.00
CA ARG A 47 -4.93 -10.43 5.79
C ARG A 47 -4.26 -9.14 5.31
N GLN A 48 -3.27 -8.63 6.04
CA GLN A 48 -2.48 -7.50 5.59
C GLN A 48 -1.52 -7.93 4.47
N SER A 49 -1.23 -7.00 3.57
CA SER A 49 -0.29 -7.22 2.47
C SER A 49 0.91 -6.28 2.58
N PHE A 50 2.09 -6.78 2.21
CA PHE A 50 3.37 -6.07 2.26
C PHE A 50 4.20 -6.42 1.02
N CYS A 51 5.18 -5.61 0.65
CA CYS A 51 6.21 -6.07 -0.28
C CYS A 51 6.97 -7.25 0.35
N GLU A 52 7.26 -8.28 -0.42
CA GLU A 52 8.03 -9.45 0.05
C GLU A 52 9.29 -9.02 0.81
N ASN A 53 10.13 -8.19 0.18
CA ASN A 53 11.36 -7.67 0.76
C ASN A 53 11.13 -6.83 2.04
N CYS A 54 10.04 -6.08 2.13
CA CYS A 54 9.74 -5.30 3.35
C CYS A 54 9.42 -6.22 4.52
N LEU A 55 8.61 -7.25 4.27
CA LEU A 55 8.24 -8.20 5.31
C LEU A 55 9.42 -9.08 5.71
N ASP A 56 10.24 -9.50 4.75
CA ASP A 56 11.48 -10.23 5.02
C ASP A 56 12.42 -9.43 5.91
N GLN A 57 12.62 -8.13 5.64
CA GLN A 57 13.43 -7.25 6.49
C GLN A 57 12.83 -7.06 7.89
N CYS A 58 11.50 -6.93 8.01
CA CYS A 58 10.84 -6.83 9.31
C CYS A 58 11.04 -8.08 10.16
N TRP A 59 11.09 -9.25 9.54
CA TRP A 59 11.26 -10.54 10.22
C TRP A 59 12.71 -11.01 10.29
N ASP A 60 13.63 -10.36 9.58
CA ASP A 60 15.03 -10.72 9.57
C ASP A 60 15.61 -10.54 10.98
N ASN A 61 16.32 -11.57 11.46
CA ASN A 61 16.90 -11.63 12.81
C ASN A 61 15.91 -11.47 13.99
N ARG A 62 14.59 -11.62 13.77
CA ARG A 62 13.57 -11.63 14.83
C ARG A 62 13.16 -13.07 15.16
N LEU A 63 13.12 -13.40 16.46
CA LEU A 63 12.56 -14.66 16.95
C LEU A 63 11.04 -14.74 16.73
N ASP A 64 10.37 -13.60 16.85
CA ASP A 64 8.93 -13.47 16.67
C ASP A 64 8.61 -12.81 15.33
N CYS A 65 7.76 -13.44 14.53
CA CYS A 65 7.22 -12.86 13.31
C CYS A 65 5.99 -12.03 13.66
N LYS A 66 6.10 -10.70 13.67
CA LYS A 66 4.98 -9.80 13.96
C LYS A 66 4.52 -9.07 12.70
N CYS A 67 3.21 -8.89 12.55
CA CYS A 67 2.64 -8.05 11.51
C CYS A 67 2.97 -6.57 11.79
N PRO A 68 3.60 -5.83 10.85
CA PRO A 68 3.91 -4.41 11.04
C PRO A 68 2.67 -3.51 11.22
N SER A 69 1.50 -3.91 10.71
CA SER A 69 0.28 -3.06 10.78
C SER A 69 -0.61 -3.34 11.98
N CYS A 70 -0.86 -4.61 12.31
CA CYS A 70 -1.79 -4.98 13.39
C CYS A 70 -1.11 -5.57 14.63
N ASN A 71 0.22 -5.72 14.61
CA ASN A 71 1.02 -6.32 15.69
C ASN A 71 0.67 -7.78 16.05
N GLU A 72 -0.11 -8.46 15.21
CA GLU A 72 -0.39 -9.89 15.39
C GLU A 72 0.92 -10.69 15.29
N THR A 73 1.12 -11.59 16.26
CA THR A 73 2.34 -12.39 16.38
C THR A 73 2.08 -13.81 15.86
N PHE A 74 2.91 -14.25 14.92
CA PHE A 74 2.88 -15.60 14.38
C PHE A 74 3.92 -16.46 15.10
N SER A 75 3.49 -17.58 15.68
CA SER A 75 4.38 -18.51 16.41
C SER A 75 5.42 -19.20 15.54
N LYS A 76 5.20 -19.23 14.22
CA LYS A 76 6.11 -19.73 13.20
C LYS A 76 6.13 -18.74 12.05
N ARG A 77 7.27 -18.56 11.39
CA ARG A 77 7.39 -17.75 10.18
C ARG A 77 6.46 -18.33 9.09
N PRO A 78 5.44 -17.59 8.64
CA PRO A 78 4.62 -17.99 7.51
C PRO A 78 5.45 -18.06 6.22
N ASP A 79 5.12 -18.99 5.33
CA ASP A 79 5.67 -19.00 3.98
C ASP A 79 5.18 -17.77 3.22
N LEU A 80 6.10 -16.92 2.80
CA LEU A 80 5.77 -15.76 1.99
C LEU A 80 5.51 -16.22 0.56
N LYS A 81 4.27 -16.01 0.11
CA LYS A 81 3.86 -16.27 -1.27
C LYS A 81 3.32 -14.99 -1.84
N ILE A 82 3.83 -14.65 -3.01
CA ILE A 82 3.33 -13.55 -3.80
C ILE A 82 1.83 -13.71 -4.03
N ASN A 83 1.08 -12.64 -3.79
CA ASN A 83 -0.31 -12.52 -4.17
C ASN A 83 -0.38 -12.07 -5.65
N PRO A 84 -0.69 -12.97 -6.59
CA PRO A 84 -0.70 -12.64 -8.01
C PRO A 84 -1.82 -11.66 -8.38
N GLU A 85 -2.94 -11.66 -7.66
CA GLU A 85 -4.09 -10.79 -7.90
C GLU A 85 -3.75 -9.35 -7.53
N LEU A 86 -3.14 -9.15 -6.36
CA LEU A 86 -2.67 -7.83 -5.93
C LEU A 86 -1.53 -7.32 -6.82
N ARG A 87 -0.63 -8.20 -7.27
CA ARG A 87 0.41 -7.85 -8.25
C ARG A 87 -0.20 -7.35 -9.57
N GLU A 88 -1.21 -8.04 -10.09
CA GLU A 88 -1.91 -7.64 -11.31
C GLU A 88 -2.62 -6.29 -11.14
N ALA A 89 -3.31 -6.07 -10.00
CA ALA A 89 -3.94 -4.78 -9.69
C ALA A 89 -2.93 -3.62 -9.66
N VAL A 90 -1.76 -3.83 -9.04
CA VAL A 90 -0.65 -2.86 -9.03
C VAL A 90 -0.12 -2.57 -10.43
N GLN A 91 0.01 -3.60 -11.28
CA GLN A 91 0.45 -3.43 -12.67
C GLN A 91 -0.55 -2.60 -13.47
N LEU A 92 -1.84 -2.91 -13.37
CA LEU A 92 -2.90 -2.16 -14.03
C LEU A 92 -2.94 -0.69 -13.59
N PHE A 93 -2.72 -0.42 -12.30
CA PHE A 93 -2.61 0.93 -11.77
C PHE A 93 -1.42 1.70 -12.37
N LYS A 94 -0.26 1.05 -12.49
CA LYS A 94 0.96 1.64 -13.09
C LYS A 94 0.81 1.90 -14.59
N GLU A 95 0.09 1.04 -15.32
CA GLU A 95 -0.10 1.15 -16.77
C GLU A 95 -1.18 2.16 -17.18
N LYS A 96 -2.12 2.49 -16.28
CA LYS A 96 -3.20 3.45 -16.54
C LYS A 96 -3.16 4.65 -15.58
N PRO A 97 -2.16 5.54 -15.71
CA PRO A 97 -2.04 6.73 -14.85
C PRO A 97 -3.17 7.75 -15.03
N SER A 98 -4.07 7.58 -16.03
CA SER A 98 -5.23 8.46 -16.24
C SER A 98 -6.30 8.35 -15.14
N LEU A 99 -6.19 7.36 -14.23
CA LEU A 99 -7.06 7.19 -13.06
C LEU A 99 -6.45 7.73 -11.75
N SER A 100 -5.19 8.16 -11.76
CA SER A 100 -4.43 8.47 -10.53
C SER A 100 -4.10 9.95 -10.34
N LYS A 101 -4.69 10.86 -11.13
CA LYS A 101 -4.52 12.30 -10.89
C LYS A 101 -5.50 12.79 -9.82
N SER A 102 -5.37 12.28 -8.59
CA SER A 102 -5.79 13.05 -7.43
C SER A 102 -4.73 14.12 -7.22
N GLU A 103 -4.96 15.26 -7.84
CA GLU A 103 -4.24 16.50 -7.53
C GLU A 103 -4.56 16.82 -6.06
N VAL A 104 -3.63 16.51 -5.16
CA VAL A 104 -3.71 16.96 -3.77
C VAL A 104 -3.56 18.48 -3.81
N VAL A 105 -4.69 19.16 -3.85
CA VAL A 105 -4.74 20.61 -3.67
C VAL A 105 -4.40 20.86 -2.21
N CYS A 106 -3.26 21.52 -2.01
CA CYS A 106 -2.91 22.13 -0.74
C CYS A 106 -3.88 23.29 -0.50
N ASP A 107 -4.93 23.09 0.30
CA ASP A 107 -5.85 24.17 0.73
C ASP A 107 -5.25 25.06 1.83
N ILE A 108 -3.95 24.92 2.13
CA ILE A 108 -3.26 25.69 3.19
C ILE A 108 -2.06 26.43 2.60
N CYS A 109 -2.31 27.28 1.60
CA CYS A 109 -1.55 28.51 1.39
C CYS A 109 -2.33 29.46 0.47
N ASP A 110 -3.15 30.31 1.07
CA ASP A 110 -3.45 31.62 0.46
C ASP A 110 -2.15 32.44 0.55
N ASP A 111 -1.39 32.49 -0.55
CA ASP A 111 -0.77 33.70 -1.14
C ASP A 111 0.40 33.33 -2.10
N ASP A 112 0.45 34.09 -3.19
CA ASP A 112 1.10 33.86 -4.47
C ASP A 112 2.63 33.99 -4.43
N ARG A 113 3.41 32.90 -4.28
CA ARG A 113 4.85 32.89 -4.63
C ARG A 113 5.34 31.57 -5.25
N LYS A 114 5.53 31.62 -6.58
CA LYS A 114 6.30 30.66 -7.40
C LYS A 114 7.65 30.28 -6.78
N LEU A 115 7.83 29.02 -6.38
CA LEU A 115 9.17 28.40 -6.31
C LEU A 115 9.15 26.95 -6.82
N LYS A 116 10.20 26.62 -7.58
CA LYS A 116 10.45 25.32 -8.21
C LYS A 116 11.12 24.37 -7.19
N ARG A 117 10.48 23.23 -6.89
CA ARG A 117 11.02 22.03 -6.19
C ARG A 117 11.33 22.15 -4.67
N PRO A 118 11.43 21.03 -3.94
CA PRO A 118 10.53 20.65 -2.86
C PRO A 118 11.14 20.97 -1.50
N SER A 119 10.47 21.79 -0.70
CA SER A 119 10.84 21.99 0.70
C SER A 119 9.69 21.56 1.57
N VAL A 120 9.91 20.48 2.31
CA VAL A 120 9.10 19.96 3.42
C VAL A 120 8.47 21.10 4.22
N CYS A 121 7.15 21.08 4.38
CA CYS A 121 6.44 22.02 5.26
C CYS A 121 6.58 21.55 6.71
N SER A 122 7.45 22.22 7.46
CA SER A 122 7.67 22.02 8.88
C SER A 122 6.68 22.84 9.72
N HIS A 123 5.59 22.20 10.14
CA HIS A 123 4.86 22.61 11.35
C HIS A 123 4.92 21.46 12.36
N SER A 124 5.95 21.54 13.19
CA SER A 124 6.28 20.65 14.30
C SER A 124 5.20 20.64 15.37
N LEU A 125 4.81 19.46 15.86
CA LEU A 125 4.66 19.15 17.28
C LEU A 125 4.76 17.62 17.47
N SER A 126 5.99 17.19 17.75
CA SER A 126 6.36 16.12 18.70
C SER A 126 5.39 14.96 18.96
N LEU A 127 5.75 13.76 18.52
CA LEU A 127 6.23 12.65 19.37
C LEU A 127 6.41 11.40 18.50
N SER A 128 7.66 11.00 18.29
CA SER A 128 8.05 9.61 17.99
C SER A 128 7.64 8.67 19.15
N PRO A 129 7.66 7.33 19.03
CA PRO A 129 8.21 6.51 17.93
C PRO A 129 7.31 5.36 17.43
N CYS A 130 7.63 4.86 16.24
CA CYS A 130 8.26 3.54 16.15
C CYS A 130 9.56 3.71 15.36
#